data_AF-A0A6M0J9Q0-F1
#
_entry.id   AF-A0A6M0J9Q0-F1
#
_cell.length_a   1.000
_cell.length_b   1.000
_cell.length_c   1.000
_cell.angle_alpha   90.00
_cell.angle_beta   90.00
_cell.angle_gamma   90.00
#
_symmetry.space_group_name_H-M   'P 1'
#
loop_
_entity.id
_entity.type
_entity.pdbx_description
1 polymer ?
#
loop_
_entity_poly.entity_id
_entity_poly.type
_entity_poly.pdbx_seq_one_letter_code
_entity_poly.pdbx_strand_id
1 'polypeptide(L)'
;MTGRRVLFLGIFVSILLTYAIWIGGSIPASIIKLPDQGLNWYYWKLPQPTFWSRTTAWGMYIGHQFSIWACILWAQRSQLKYKSALHPINYLMLAINGIFIALHFLQTYIWYDALAQDTSIWASQGAVVLLLVFVLILETPRRGLFFGNSVPFHQQFLQIIKLYHGYFFSFAAIYTFWYHPMEATVGHLIGFLYMFLLLLQSSLIFNRAHVNRWWTFTLEITVVLHSVIVSLMLGQSKWPTFLFGFFGILVLTQLHGLPVGIWTKRTIYAAFLVSVMVVYGLTERGLGRIYEVTYIPLIEFGLVGAIYLIFLIVLWTISRVPIKT
;
A
#
# COMPACT_ATOMS: atom_id res chain seq x y z
N MET A 1 24.91 7.56 -6.78
CA MET A 1 23.97 8.60 -6.29
C MET A 1 23.74 8.44 -4.78
N THR A 2 23.58 9.52 -4.03
CA THR A 2 23.21 9.48 -2.59
C THR A 2 21.71 9.18 -2.45
N GLY A 3 21.30 8.54 -1.34
CA GLY A 3 19.89 8.18 -1.10
C GLY A 3 18.89 9.34 -1.26
N ARG A 4 19.26 10.56 -0.86
CA ARG A 4 18.43 11.76 -1.06
C ARG A 4 18.19 12.05 -2.54
N ARG A 5 19.23 12.05 -3.38
CA ARG A 5 19.09 12.30 -4.83
C ARG A 5 18.23 11.25 -5.51
N VAL A 6 18.36 9.99 -5.11
CA VAL A 6 17.55 8.89 -5.67
C VAL A 6 16.08 9.06 -5.31
N LEU A 7 15.76 9.44 -4.07
CA LEU A 7 14.37 9.73 -3.68
C LEU A 7 13.78 10.88 -4.49
N PHE A 8 14.48 12.02 -4.60
CA PHE A 8 13.97 13.15 -5.38
C PHE A 8 13.77 12.80 -6.86
N LEU A 9 14.75 12.13 -7.47
CA LEU A 9 14.61 11.71 -8.87
C LEU A 9 13.48 10.69 -9.02
N GLY A 10 13.38 9.72 -8.12
CA GLY A 10 12.34 8.70 -8.15
C GLY A 10 10.94 9.32 -8.03
N ILE A 11 10.73 10.23 -7.08
CA ILE A 11 9.46 10.96 -6.91
C ILE A 11 9.14 11.76 -8.17
N PHE A 12 10.11 12.49 -8.71
CA PHE A 12 9.94 13.27 -9.93
C PHE A 12 9.55 12.38 -11.12
N VAL A 13 10.23 11.26 -11.30
CA VAL A 13 9.90 10.26 -12.34
C VAL A 13 8.52 9.66 -12.10
N SER A 14 8.13 9.35 -10.87
CA SER A 14 6.77 8.88 -10.55
C SER A 14 5.70 9.89 -10.96
N ILE A 15 5.93 11.19 -10.71
CA ILE A 15 5.03 12.27 -11.15
C ILE A 15 4.96 12.33 -12.68
N LEU A 16 6.10 12.25 -13.38
CA LEU A 16 6.13 12.25 -14.84
C LEU A 16 5.40 11.04 -15.44
N LEU A 17 5.54 9.86 -14.84
CA LEU A 17 4.83 8.65 -15.27
C LEU A 17 3.31 8.78 -15.05
N THR A 18 2.88 9.34 -13.92
CA THR A 18 1.47 9.65 -13.68
C THR A 18 0.95 10.69 -14.69
N TYR A 19 1.75 11.71 -15.01
CA TYR A 19 1.40 12.69 -16.02
C TYR A 19 1.29 12.07 -17.42
N ALA A 20 2.14 11.08 -17.75
CA ALA A 20 2.03 10.33 -19.00
C ALA A 20 0.71 9.53 -19.09
N ILE A 21 0.26 8.90 -17.98
CA ILE A 21 -1.06 8.26 -17.91
C ILE A 21 -2.17 9.28 -18.19
N TRP A 22 -2.08 10.46 -17.60
CA TRP A 22 -3.06 11.52 -17.83
C TRP A 22 -3.11 11.97 -19.29
N ILE A 23 -1.95 12.20 -19.93
CA ILE A 23 -1.87 12.63 -21.34
C ILE A 23 -2.58 11.66 -22.29
N GLY A 24 -2.30 10.36 -22.18
CA GLY A 24 -2.93 9.37 -23.07
C GLY A 24 -4.26 8.83 -22.54
N GLY A 25 -4.78 9.40 -21.46
CA GLY A 25 -5.98 8.96 -20.77
C GLY A 25 -7.25 8.95 -21.61
N SER A 26 -7.28 9.70 -22.71
CA SER A 26 -8.40 9.71 -23.66
C SER A 26 -8.65 8.34 -24.28
N ILE A 27 -7.60 7.51 -24.47
CA ILE A 27 -7.72 6.19 -25.07
C ILE A 27 -8.48 5.24 -24.12
N PRO A 28 -8.03 4.96 -22.88
CA PRO A 28 -8.82 4.17 -21.93
C PRO A 28 -10.21 4.75 -21.64
N ALA A 29 -10.33 6.07 -21.56
CA ALA A 29 -11.61 6.73 -21.33
C ALA A 29 -12.64 6.44 -22.44
N SER A 30 -12.19 6.29 -23.69
CA SER A 30 -13.07 6.02 -24.85
C SER A 30 -13.68 4.61 -24.87
N ILE A 31 -13.11 3.67 -24.11
CA ILE A 31 -13.60 2.30 -24.04
C ILE A 31 -14.96 2.28 -23.33
N ILE A 32 -15.95 1.58 -23.90
CA ILE A 32 -17.27 1.40 -23.30
C ILE A 32 -17.15 0.42 -22.12
N LYS A 33 -17.61 0.82 -20.94
CA LYS A 33 -17.67 0.00 -19.74
C LYS A 33 -19.06 -0.60 -19.54
N LEU A 34 -19.13 -1.70 -18.80
CA LEU A 34 -20.40 -2.24 -18.34
C LEU A 34 -21.05 -1.33 -17.30
N PRO A 35 -22.39 -1.36 -17.17
CA PRO A 35 -23.08 -0.67 -16.08
C PRO A 35 -22.52 -1.08 -14.72
N ASP A 36 -22.47 -0.14 -13.79
CA ASP A 36 -22.12 -0.43 -12.41
C ASP A 36 -23.17 -1.37 -11.79
N GLN A 37 -22.71 -2.47 -11.18
CA GLN A 37 -23.56 -3.47 -10.52
C GLN A 37 -23.52 -3.38 -8.99
N GLY A 38 -22.91 -2.33 -8.43
CA GLY A 38 -22.91 -2.03 -7.01
C GLY A 38 -21.63 -2.44 -6.29
N LEU A 39 -21.73 -2.68 -4.97
CA LEU A 39 -20.57 -2.66 -4.06
C LEU A 39 -19.42 -3.63 -4.40
N ASN A 40 -19.70 -4.77 -5.03
CA ASN A 40 -18.70 -5.78 -5.38
C ASN A 40 -18.24 -5.67 -6.84
N TRP A 41 -18.77 -4.71 -7.60
CA TRP A 41 -18.50 -4.53 -9.01
C TRP A 41 -17.39 -3.54 -9.25
N TYR A 42 -16.39 -3.95 -10.03
CA TYR A 42 -15.34 -3.04 -10.47
C TYR A 42 -15.70 -2.51 -11.84
N TYR A 43 -15.96 -1.20 -11.91
CA TYR A 43 -16.51 -0.53 -13.08
C TYR A 43 -15.61 -0.60 -14.33
N TRP A 44 -14.29 -0.50 -14.16
CA TRP A 44 -13.34 -0.42 -15.28
C TRP A 44 -12.95 -1.80 -15.82
N LYS A 45 -13.92 -2.47 -16.43
CA LYS A 45 -13.80 -3.80 -17.07
C LYS A 45 -14.23 -3.76 -18.52
N LEU A 46 -13.58 -4.54 -19.40
CA LEU A 46 -14.13 -4.77 -20.73
C LEU A 46 -15.46 -5.54 -20.66
N PRO A 47 -16.46 -5.14 -21.45
CA PRO A 47 -17.68 -5.93 -21.64
C PRO A 47 -17.42 -7.32 -22.22
N GLN A 48 -16.43 -7.42 -23.11
CA GLN A 48 -16.07 -8.65 -23.82
C GLN A 48 -14.54 -8.84 -23.73
N PRO A 49 -14.03 -9.42 -22.63
CA PRO A 49 -12.59 -9.66 -22.49
C PRO A 49 -12.12 -10.66 -23.54
N THR A 50 -10.88 -10.52 -24.00
CA THR A 50 -10.27 -11.43 -24.98
C THR A 50 -9.24 -12.33 -24.32
N PHE A 51 -8.81 -13.37 -25.02
CA PHE A 51 -7.66 -14.18 -24.58
C PHE A 51 -6.43 -13.29 -24.32
N TRP A 52 -6.16 -12.32 -25.21
CA TRP A 52 -4.98 -11.46 -25.09
C TRP A 52 -5.09 -10.46 -23.95
N SER A 53 -6.27 -9.89 -23.70
CA SER A 53 -6.45 -8.93 -22.59
C SER A 53 -6.15 -9.56 -21.24
N ARG A 54 -6.59 -10.81 -21.03
CA ARG A 54 -6.34 -11.57 -19.80
C ARG A 54 -4.92 -12.14 -19.72
N THR A 55 -4.46 -12.80 -20.78
CA THR A 55 -3.15 -13.47 -20.79
C THR A 55 -1.99 -12.49 -20.67
N THR A 56 -2.08 -11.30 -21.30
CA THR A 56 -1.04 -10.28 -21.16
C THR A 56 -1.02 -9.68 -19.75
N ALA A 57 -2.18 -9.36 -19.17
CA ALA A 57 -2.27 -8.86 -17.80
C ALA A 57 -1.69 -9.85 -16.77
N TRP A 58 -2.13 -11.12 -16.81
CA TRP A 58 -1.61 -12.15 -15.90
C TRP A 58 -0.15 -12.49 -16.16
N GLY A 59 0.24 -12.64 -17.43
CA GLY A 59 1.61 -12.99 -17.81
C GLY A 59 2.61 -11.92 -17.37
N MET A 60 2.28 -10.64 -17.59
CA MET A 60 3.12 -9.52 -17.16
C MET A 60 3.10 -9.33 -15.65
N TYR A 61 1.96 -9.54 -14.97
CA TYR A 61 1.91 -9.58 -13.50
C TYR A 61 2.84 -10.65 -12.93
N ILE A 62 2.73 -11.90 -13.40
CA ILE A 62 3.56 -13.02 -12.94
C ILE A 62 5.05 -12.74 -13.22
N GLY A 63 5.37 -12.27 -14.42
CA GLY A 63 6.71 -11.86 -14.79
C GLY A 63 7.27 -10.78 -13.86
N HIS A 64 6.48 -9.74 -13.58
CA HIS A 64 6.86 -8.66 -12.67
C HIS A 64 7.11 -9.20 -11.26
N GLN A 65 6.16 -9.99 -10.75
CA GLN A 65 6.18 -10.53 -9.40
C GLN A 65 7.40 -11.43 -9.17
N PHE A 66 7.65 -12.40 -10.05
CA PHE A 66 8.77 -13.32 -9.91
C PHE A 66 10.12 -12.66 -10.16
N SER A 67 10.20 -11.65 -11.05
CA SER A 67 11.44 -10.87 -11.22
C SER A 67 11.83 -10.15 -9.92
N ILE A 68 10.85 -9.54 -9.25
CA ILE A 68 11.09 -8.84 -7.98
C ILE A 68 11.37 -9.82 -6.83
N TRP A 69 10.68 -10.95 -6.74
CA TRP A 69 11.00 -11.99 -5.76
C TRP A 69 12.38 -12.59 -5.96
N ALA A 70 12.82 -12.82 -7.20
CA ALA A 70 14.17 -13.26 -7.51
C ALA A 70 15.21 -12.22 -7.06
N CYS A 71 14.94 -10.92 -7.25
CA CYS A 71 15.78 -9.84 -6.76
C CYS A 71 15.89 -9.83 -5.22
N ILE A 72 14.78 -10.01 -4.51
CA ILE A 72 14.77 -10.09 -3.04
C ILE A 72 15.56 -11.30 -2.56
N LEU A 73 15.33 -12.47 -3.16
CA LEU A 73 16.06 -13.70 -2.84
C LEU A 73 17.56 -13.54 -3.05
N TRP A 74 17.96 -12.93 -4.18
CA TRP A 74 19.36 -12.63 -4.45
C TRP A 74 19.95 -11.69 -3.40
N ALA A 75 19.27 -10.59 -3.08
CA ALA A 75 19.73 -9.62 -2.08
C ALA A 75 19.88 -10.25 -0.67
N GLN A 76 18.96 -11.14 -0.28
CA GLN A 76 19.03 -11.89 0.97
C GLN A 76 20.20 -12.87 0.99
N ARG A 77 20.41 -13.65 -0.10
CA ARG A 77 21.54 -14.59 -0.21
C ARG A 77 22.89 -13.88 -0.21
N SER A 78 22.96 -12.70 -0.81
CA SER A 78 24.16 -11.86 -0.80
C SER A 78 24.41 -11.15 0.54
N GLN A 79 23.54 -11.31 1.55
CA GLN A 79 23.71 -10.75 2.89
C GLN A 79 24.04 -9.25 2.87
N LEU A 80 23.35 -8.51 2.00
CA LEU A 80 23.63 -7.09 1.79
C LEU A 80 23.42 -6.29 3.07
N LYS A 81 24.30 -5.30 3.28
CA LYS A 81 24.20 -4.35 4.41
C LYS A 81 23.65 -3.01 3.94
N TYR A 82 23.01 -2.30 4.87
CA TYR A 82 22.47 -0.97 4.63
C TYR A 82 23.56 0.06 4.35
N LYS A 83 23.52 0.70 3.18
CA LYS A 83 24.43 1.79 2.81
C LYS A 83 23.70 2.96 2.14
N SER A 84 24.34 4.13 2.08
CA SER A 84 23.73 5.34 1.51
C SER A 84 23.72 5.35 -0.02
N ALA A 85 24.68 4.66 -0.63
CA ALA A 85 24.75 4.46 -2.08
C ALA A 85 23.82 3.31 -2.53
N LEU A 86 23.44 3.31 -3.81
CA LEU A 86 22.73 2.17 -4.39
C LEU A 86 23.67 0.97 -4.53
N HIS A 87 23.10 -0.21 -4.32
CA HIS A 87 23.67 -1.49 -4.73
C HIS A 87 23.31 -1.75 -6.20
N PRO A 88 24.08 -2.61 -6.92
CA PRO A 88 23.72 -3.04 -8.28
C PRO A 88 22.29 -3.57 -8.38
N ILE A 89 21.84 -4.33 -7.37
CA ILE A 89 20.46 -4.84 -7.29
C ILE A 89 19.42 -3.72 -7.32
N ASN A 90 19.69 -2.55 -6.73
CA ASN A 90 18.72 -1.45 -6.73
C ASN A 90 18.51 -0.91 -8.15
N TYR A 91 19.57 -0.78 -8.95
CA TYR A 91 19.45 -0.37 -10.35
C TYR A 91 18.68 -1.41 -11.18
N LEU A 92 18.94 -2.70 -10.94
CA LEU A 92 18.19 -3.77 -11.58
C LEU A 92 16.70 -3.72 -11.23
N MET A 93 16.36 -3.55 -9.95
CA MET A 93 14.96 -3.43 -9.52
C MET A 93 14.27 -2.17 -10.08
N LEU A 94 14.98 -1.04 -10.15
CA LEU A 94 14.48 0.17 -10.80
C LEU A 94 14.21 -0.08 -12.29
N ALA A 95 15.11 -0.78 -12.98
CA ALA A 95 14.93 -1.12 -14.39
C ALA A 95 13.76 -2.09 -14.60
N ILE A 96 13.65 -3.14 -13.79
CA ILE A 96 12.53 -4.09 -13.83
C ILE A 96 11.20 -3.36 -13.62
N ASN A 97 11.07 -2.59 -12.54
CA ASN A 97 9.86 -1.83 -12.26
C ASN A 97 9.55 -0.85 -13.41
N GLY A 98 10.55 -0.14 -13.94
CA GLY A 98 10.38 0.78 -15.06
C GLY A 98 9.89 0.09 -16.35
N ILE A 99 10.46 -1.06 -16.69
CA ILE A 99 10.03 -1.88 -17.84
C ILE A 99 8.58 -2.33 -17.64
N PHE A 100 8.23 -2.87 -16.47
CA PHE A 100 6.87 -3.34 -16.23
C PHE A 100 5.84 -2.20 -16.12
N ILE A 101 6.25 -1.00 -15.74
CA ILE A 101 5.39 0.19 -15.84
C ILE A 101 5.09 0.51 -17.30
N ALA A 102 6.11 0.53 -18.17
CA ALA A 102 5.93 0.75 -19.60
C ALA A 102 5.09 -0.36 -20.25
N LEU A 103 5.33 -1.62 -19.89
CA LEU A 103 4.54 -2.75 -20.36
C LEU A 103 3.09 -2.66 -19.91
N HIS A 104 2.83 -2.24 -18.66
CA HIS A 104 1.46 -2.07 -18.19
C HIS A 104 0.75 -0.94 -18.94
N PHE A 105 1.44 0.16 -19.22
CA PHE A 105 0.90 1.23 -20.06
C PHE A 105 0.53 0.69 -21.45
N LEU A 106 1.45 0.01 -22.13
CA LEU A 106 1.17 -0.62 -23.43
C LEU A 106 0.01 -1.62 -23.34
N GLN A 107 -0.03 -2.40 -22.26
CA GLN A 107 -1.05 -3.40 -22.05
C GLN A 107 -2.45 -2.76 -21.92
N THR A 108 -2.59 -1.70 -21.12
CA THR A 108 -3.85 -0.95 -21.02
C THR A 108 -4.22 -0.31 -22.36
N TYR A 109 -3.25 0.18 -23.14
CA TYR A 109 -3.56 0.91 -24.38
C TYR A 109 -3.95 -0.02 -25.54
N ILE A 110 -3.42 -1.24 -25.56
CA ILE A 110 -3.69 -2.21 -26.62
C ILE A 110 -4.87 -3.12 -26.26
N TRP A 111 -4.94 -3.58 -25.01
CA TRP A 111 -5.94 -4.58 -24.59
C TRP A 111 -6.85 -4.16 -23.43
N TYR A 112 -6.55 -3.04 -22.78
CA TYR A 112 -7.34 -2.41 -21.72
C TYR A 112 -7.53 -3.19 -20.41
N ASP A 113 -7.97 -4.45 -20.41
CA ASP A 113 -8.26 -5.18 -19.16
C ASP A 113 -7.04 -5.28 -18.23
N ALA A 114 -7.29 -5.57 -16.96
CA ALA A 114 -6.28 -5.83 -15.95
C ALA A 114 -6.73 -7.02 -15.07
N LEU A 115 -6.01 -7.31 -13.98
CA LEU A 115 -6.37 -8.48 -13.15
C LEU A 115 -7.77 -8.37 -12.53
N ALA A 116 -8.32 -7.15 -12.41
CA ALA A 116 -9.69 -6.95 -11.95
C ALA A 116 -10.73 -7.73 -12.76
N GLN A 117 -10.45 -8.03 -14.05
CA GLN A 117 -11.36 -8.81 -14.89
C GLN A 117 -11.67 -10.17 -14.28
N ASP A 118 -10.66 -10.79 -13.65
CA ASP A 118 -10.72 -12.16 -13.11
C ASP A 118 -10.74 -12.21 -11.58
N THR A 119 -10.63 -11.08 -10.90
CA THR A 119 -10.44 -11.04 -9.45
C THR A 119 -11.38 -10.05 -8.75
N SER A 120 -11.71 -10.37 -7.50
CA SER A 120 -12.60 -9.57 -6.67
C SER A 120 -11.94 -8.27 -6.21
N ILE A 121 -12.71 -7.20 -6.07
CA ILE A 121 -12.25 -5.93 -5.44
C ILE A 121 -11.68 -6.20 -4.05
N TRP A 122 -12.30 -7.12 -3.31
CA TRP A 122 -11.86 -7.49 -1.97
C TRP A 122 -10.45 -8.09 -1.94
N ALA A 123 -10.01 -8.72 -3.04
CA ALA A 123 -8.66 -9.27 -3.11
C ALA A 123 -7.61 -8.14 -3.15
N SER A 124 -7.81 -7.13 -3.99
CA SER A 124 -6.90 -5.97 -4.07
C SER A 124 -6.96 -5.14 -2.78
N GLN A 125 -8.16 -4.85 -2.29
CA GLN A 125 -8.33 -4.11 -1.04
C GLN A 125 -7.70 -4.86 0.15
N GLY A 126 -7.91 -6.18 0.25
CA GLY A 126 -7.32 -7.02 1.28
C GLY A 126 -5.78 -7.03 1.23
N ALA A 127 -5.19 -7.06 0.03
CA ALA A 127 -3.73 -6.98 -0.12
C ALA A 127 -3.15 -5.68 0.44
N VAL A 128 -3.80 -4.53 0.17
CA VAL A 128 -3.38 -3.23 0.70
C VAL A 128 -3.57 -3.17 2.23
N VAL A 129 -4.72 -3.62 2.75
CA VAL A 129 -4.98 -3.64 4.21
C VAL A 129 -3.93 -4.47 4.93
N LEU A 130 -3.62 -5.67 4.44
CA LEU A 130 -2.59 -6.51 5.03
C LEU A 130 -1.20 -5.88 4.96
N LEU A 131 -0.86 -5.15 3.89
CA LEU A 131 0.40 -4.40 3.80
C LEU A 131 0.48 -3.37 4.94
N LEU A 132 -0.57 -2.58 5.15
CA LEU A 132 -0.62 -1.58 6.23
C LEU A 132 -0.50 -2.23 7.62
N VAL A 133 -1.18 -3.35 7.84
CA VAL A 133 -1.09 -4.14 9.08
C VAL A 133 0.35 -4.63 9.34
N PHE A 134 1.03 -5.13 8.32
CA PHE A 134 2.44 -5.54 8.45
C PHE A 134 3.36 -4.34 8.72
N VAL A 135 3.09 -3.17 8.14
CA VAL A 135 3.81 -1.93 8.46
C VAL A 135 3.61 -1.57 9.94
N LEU A 136 2.38 -1.66 10.49
CA LEU A 136 2.14 -1.46 11.91
C LEU A 136 2.98 -2.41 12.77
N ILE A 137 3.00 -3.71 12.45
CA ILE A 137 3.80 -4.71 13.20
C ILE A 137 5.29 -4.37 13.14
N LEU A 138 5.83 -4.10 11.95
CA LEU A 138 7.26 -3.81 11.74
C LEU A 138 7.72 -2.55 12.48
N GLU A 139 6.86 -1.53 12.51
CA GLU A 139 7.19 -0.23 13.09
C GLU A 139 6.87 -0.15 14.59
N THR A 140 6.07 -1.08 15.14
CA THR A 140 5.69 -1.12 16.56
C THR A 140 6.89 -1.02 17.51
N PRO A 141 8.02 -1.73 17.32
CA PRO A 141 9.19 -1.59 18.21
C PRO A 141 9.76 -0.17 18.28
N ARG A 142 9.54 0.65 17.25
CA ARG A 142 10.06 2.01 17.15
C ARG A 142 9.06 3.07 17.62
N ARG A 143 7.77 2.88 17.32
CA ARG A 143 6.73 3.91 17.52
C ARG A 143 5.59 3.52 18.45
N GLY A 144 5.59 2.29 18.95
CA GLY A 144 4.46 1.71 19.66
C GLY A 144 3.26 1.39 18.75
N LEU A 145 2.27 0.71 19.32
CA LEU A 145 1.00 0.42 18.64
C LEU A 145 -0.15 1.30 19.16
N PHE A 146 -0.04 1.86 20.36
CA PHE A 146 -1.08 2.74 20.92
C PHE A 146 -0.48 3.83 21.80
N PHE A 147 -0.55 5.07 21.33
CA PHE A 147 0.03 6.27 21.95
C PHE A 147 1.52 6.16 22.32
N GLY A 148 2.30 5.44 21.51
CA GLY A 148 3.72 5.24 21.77
C GLY A 148 4.05 4.00 22.62
N ASN A 149 3.04 3.32 23.18
CA ASN A 149 3.26 2.10 23.94
C ASN A 149 3.51 0.91 23.01
N SER A 150 4.65 0.25 23.19
CA SER A 150 5.01 -0.96 22.42
C SER A 150 4.27 -2.19 22.92
N VAL A 151 3.84 -3.04 21.99
CA VAL A 151 3.38 -4.39 22.29
C VAL A 151 4.59 -5.32 22.33
N PRO A 152 4.77 -6.12 23.40
CA PRO A 152 5.92 -7.02 23.54
C PRO A 152 5.73 -8.28 22.68
N PHE A 153 5.77 -8.13 21.36
CA PHE A 153 5.72 -9.26 20.44
C PHE A 153 6.90 -10.21 20.66
N HIS A 154 6.66 -11.51 20.47
CA HIS A 154 7.74 -12.49 20.49
C HIS A 154 8.82 -12.15 19.44
N GLN A 155 10.09 -12.21 19.84
CA GLN A 155 11.22 -11.89 18.96
C GLN A 155 11.25 -12.71 17.66
N GLN A 156 10.91 -14.01 17.72
CA GLN A 156 10.83 -14.86 16.52
C GLN A 156 9.78 -14.37 15.53
N PHE A 157 8.62 -13.93 16.03
CA PHE A 157 7.58 -13.32 15.20
C PHE A 157 8.11 -12.09 14.45
N LEU A 158 8.73 -11.15 15.18
CA LEU A 158 9.30 -9.95 14.56
C LEU A 158 10.41 -10.26 13.55
N GLN A 159 11.21 -11.30 13.79
CA GLN A 159 12.25 -11.76 12.86
C GLN A 159 11.64 -12.34 11.57
N ILE A 160 10.61 -13.19 11.68
CA ILE A 160 9.89 -13.73 10.52
C ILE A 160 9.28 -12.61 9.69
N ILE A 161 8.56 -11.68 10.33
CA ILE A 161 7.95 -10.54 9.63
C ILE A 161 9.05 -9.72 8.93
N LYS A 162 10.16 -9.37 9.60
CA LYS A 162 11.28 -8.66 8.98
C LYS A 162 11.93 -9.43 7.83
N LEU A 163 12.03 -10.74 7.91
CA LEU A 163 12.64 -11.56 6.85
C LEU A 163 11.76 -11.64 5.60
N TYR A 164 10.43 -11.74 5.76
CA TYR A 164 9.52 -12.01 4.66
C TYR A 164 8.70 -10.81 4.17
N HIS A 165 8.71 -9.67 4.89
CA HIS A 165 7.90 -8.50 4.51
C HIS A 165 8.15 -8.05 3.06
N GLY A 166 9.39 -8.14 2.55
CA GLY A 166 9.69 -7.73 1.17
C GLY A 166 8.91 -8.54 0.13
N TYR A 167 8.75 -9.86 0.33
CA TYR A 167 7.97 -10.71 -0.57
C TYR A 167 6.48 -10.36 -0.50
N PHE A 168 5.97 -10.14 0.70
CA PHE A 168 4.57 -9.79 0.92
C PHE A 168 4.23 -8.38 0.40
N PHE A 169 5.09 -7.39 0.65
CA PHE A 169 4.91 -6.01 0.21
C PHE A 169 5.01 -5.89 -1.30
N SER A 170 5.96 -6.59 -1.92
CA SER A 170 6.04 -6.66 -3.38
C SER A 170 4.80 -7.35 -3.96
N PHE A 171 4.30 -8.42 -3.36
CA PHE A 171 3.02 -9.03 -3.77
C PHE A 171 1.87 -8.02 -3.72
N ALA A 172 1.62 -7.41 -2.57
CA ALA A 172 0.51 -6.47 -2.41
C ALA A 172 0.64 -5.26 -3.35
N ALA A 173 1.85 -4.72 -3.51
CA ALA A 173 2.09 -3.59 -4.39
C ALA A 173 1.95 -3.96 -5.88
N ILE A 174 2.60 -5.03 -6.34
CA ILE A 174 2.58 -5.42 -7.76
C ILE A 174 1.19 -5.96 -8.15
N TYR A 175 0.52 -6.70 -7.27
CA TYR A 175 -0.85 -7.15 -7.50
C TYR A 175 -1.80 -5.99 -7.65
N THR A 176 -1.77 -5.01 -6.74
CA THR A 176 -2.62 -3.81 -6.84
C THR A 176 -2.24 -2.97 -8.06
N PHE A 177 -0.95 -2.87 -8.39
CA PHE A 177 -0.47 -2.17 -9.57
C PHE A 177 -1.04 -2.76 -10.85
N TRP A 178 -1.10 -4.09 -11.00
CA TRP A 178 -1.69 -4.78 -12.15
C TRP A 178 -3.19 -5.06 -12.02
N TYR A 179 -3.81 -4.75 -10.87
CA TYR A 179 -5.24 -4.95 -10.68
C TYR A 179 -6.06 -3.98 -11.52
N HIS A 180 -5.64 -2.71 -11.53
CA HIS A 180 -6.34 -1.64 -12.22
C HIS A 180 -5.78 -1.44 -13.64
N PRO A 181 -6.62 -1.26 -14.66
CA PRO A 181 -6.15 -0.67 -15.92
C PRO A 181 -5.65 0.76 -15.66
N MET A 182 -4.72 1.26 -16.47
CA MET A 182 -4.18 2.63 -16.38
C MET A 182 -5.18 3.70 -16.87
N GLU A 183 -6.32 3.77 -16.18
CA GLU A 183 -7.34 4.79 -16.37
C GLU A 183 -6.89 6.16 -15.87
N ALA A 184 -7.42 7.23 -16.47
CA ALA A 184 -7.00 8.61 -16.19
C ALA A 184 -8.00 9.39 -15.33
N THR A 185 -8.80 8.69 -14.51
CA THR A 185 -9.60 9.36 -13.48
C THR A 185 -8.70 9.84 -12.35
N VAL A 186 -9.11 10.87 -11.60
CA VAL A 186 -8.30 11.43 -10.51
C VAL A 186 -7.96 10.37 -9.44
N GLY A 187 -8.90 9.46 -9.15
CA GLY A 187 -8.67 8.33 -8.24
C GLY A 187 -7.56 7.39 -8.74
N HIS A 188 -7.56 7.05 -10.03
CA HIS A 188 -6.51 6.22 -10.63
C HIS A 188 -5.17 6.92 -10.68
N LEU A 189 -5.11 8.20 -11.08
CA LEU A 189 -3.84 8.93 -11.18
C LEU A 189 -3.12 9.02 -9.83
N ILE A 190 -3.85 9.33 -8.76
CA ILE A 190 -3.28 9.37 -7.41
C ILE A 190 -2.95 7.96 -6.91
N GLY A 191 -3.76 6.96 -7.27
CA GLY A 191 -3.47 5.56 -7.01
C GLY A 191 -2.16 5.10 -7.65
N PHE A 192 -1.99 5.31 -8.96
CA PHE A 192 -0.77 4.97 -9.69
C PHE A 192 0.44 5.77 -9.20
N LEU A 193 0.29 7.06 -8.88
CA LEU A 193 1.35 7.81 -8.23
C LEU A 193 1.79 7.09 -6.95
N TYR A 194 0.85 6.72 -6.07
CA TYR A 194 1.16 5.99 -4.85
C TYR A 194 1.82 4.63 -5.14
N MET A 195 1.34 3.87 -6.11
CA MET A 195 1.95 2.61 -6.53
C MET A 195 3.39 2.81 -7.01
N PHE A 196 3.67 3.86 -7.79
CA PHE A 196 5.03 4.16 -8.23
C PHE A 196 5.95 4.52 -7.06
N LEU A 197 5.45 5.23 -6.04
CA LEU A 197 6.22 5.52 -4.83
C LEU A 197 6.49 4.23 -4.02
N LEU A 198 5.55 3.29 -3.94
CA LEU A 198 5.75 1.98 -3.31
C LEU A 198 6.74 1.10 -4.09
N LEU A 199 6.68 1.11 -5.43
CA LEU A 199 7.65 0.41 -6.28
C LEU A 199 9.05 1.04 -6.18
N LEU A 200 9.14 2.36 -6.07
CA LEU A 200 10.41 3.04 -5.75
C LEU A 200 10.94 2.58 -4.39
N GLN A 201 10.09 2.54 -3.36
CA GLN A 201 10.45 2.04 -2.03
C GLN A 201 10.94 0.58 -2.07
N SER A 202 10.32 -0.27 -2.89
CA SER A 202 10.75 -1.67 -3.06
C SER A 202 12.12 -1.76 -3.74
N SER A 203 12.39 -0.92 -4.74
CA SER A 203 13.70 -0.86 -5.40
C SER A 203 14.83 -0.36 -4.50
N LEU A 204 14.52 0.27 -3.37
CA LEU A 204 15.50 0.81 -2.42
C LEU A 204 15.94 -0.19 -1.34
N ILE A 205 15.63 -1.48 -1.47
CA ILE A 205 16.04 -2.52 -0.51
C ILE A 205 17.54 -2.41 -0.15
N PHE A 206 17.87 -2.49 1.14
CA PHE A 206 19.23 -2.28 1.69
C PHE A 206 19.87 -0.89 1.40
N ASN A 207 19.11 0.10 0.94
CA ASN A 207 19.52 1.50 0.94
C ASN A 207 19.03 2.22 2.21
N ARG A 208 19.79 3.20 2.73
CA ARG A 208 19.37 4.00 3.90
C ARG A 208 18.07 4.78 3.68
N ALA A 209 17.71 5.09 2.44
CA ALA A 209 16.43 5.70 2.10
C ALA A 209 15.23 4.80 2.42
N HIS A 210 15.37 3.48 2.28
CA HIS A 210 14.28 2.51 2.53
C HIS A 210 13.82 2.51 4.00
N VAL A 211 14.71 2.83 4.93
CA VAL A 211 14.43 2.96 6.36
C VAL A 211 14.33 4.41 6.83
N ASN A 212 14.23 5.36 5.90
CA ASN A 212 14.09 6.77 6.25
C ASN A 212 12.68 7.03 6.77
N ARG A 213 12.58 7.41 8.05
CA ARG A 213 11.31 7.61 8.76
C ARG A 213 10.37 8.64 8.11
N TRP A 214 10.89 9.68 7.47
CA TRP A 214 10.06 10.71 6.83
C TRP A 214 9.53 10.21 5.49
N TRP A 215 10.36 9.46 4.76
CA TRP A 215 9.95 8.82 3.53
C TRP A 215 8.90 7.73 3.78
N THR A 216 9.13 6.81 4.72
CA THR A 216 8.14 5.77 5.06
C THR A 216 6.85 6.39 5.58
N PHE A 217 6.93 7.43 6.40
CA PHE A 217 5.76 8.20 6.84
C PHE A 217 4.99 8.84 5.66
N THR A 218 5.70 9.38 4.67
CA THR A 218 5.08 9.95 3.48
C THR A 218 4.29 8.90 2.70
N LEU A 219 4.86 7.70 2.52
CA LEU A 219 4.16 6.58 1.89
C LEU A 219 2.91 6.20 2.69
N GLU A 220 3.06 6.05 4.00
CA GLU A 220 1.98 5.66 4.90
C GLU A 220 0.80 6.64 4.90
N ILE A 221 1.05 7.96 4.82
CA ILE A 221 -0.03 8.96 4.82
C ILE A 221 -0.66 9.18 3.44
N THR A 222 0.05 8.82 2.35
CA THR A 222 -0.47 9.00 0.98
C THR A 222 -1.72 8.14 0.71
N VAL A 223 -1.88 7.01 1.41
CA VAL A 223 -3.08 6.16 1.32
C VAL A 223 -4.36 6.92 1.70
N VAL A 224 -4.26 7.90 2.61
CA VAL A 224 -5.40 8.73 3.02
C VAL A 224 -5.91 9.55 1.85
N LEU A 225 -5.00 10.17 1.10
CA LEU A 225 -5.36 10.97 -0.08
C LEU A 225 -6.07 10.11 -1.11
N HIS A 226 -5.49 8.96 -1.45
CA HIS A 226 -6.07 8.05 -2.44
C HIS A 226 -7.46 7.56 -2.02
N SER A 227 -7.60 7.02 -0.81
CA SER A 227 -8.86 6.43 -0.32
C SER A 227 -10.00 7.45 -0.20
N VAL A 228 -9.72 8.66 0.30
CA VAL A 228 -10.70 9.74 0.39
C VAL A 228 -11.16 10.18 -1.01
N ILE A 229 -10.21 10.37 -1.93
CA ILE A 229 -10.53 10.82 -3.30
C ILE A 229 -11.34 9.76 -4.05
N VAL A 230 -10.98 8.48 -3.94
CA VAL A 230 -11.76 7.40 -4.55
C VAL A 230 -13.17 7.35 -3.96
N SER A 231 -13.32 7.47 -2.64
CA SER A 231 -14.65 7.50 -2.01
C SER A 231 -15.51 8.66 -2.50
N LEU A 232 -14.93 9.86 -2.63
CA LEU A 232 -15.64 11.04 -3.12
C LEU A 232 -16.01 10.89 -4.61
N MET A 233 -15.06 10.42 -5.43
CA MET A 233 -15.24 10.23 -6.87
C MET A 233 -16.35 9.22 -7.18
N LEU A 234 -16.46 8.16 -6.37
CA LEU A 234 -17.52 7.15 -6.50
C LEU A 234 -18.86 7.58 -5.88
N GLY A 235 -18.99 8.82 -5.43
CA GLY A 235 -20.20 9.32 -4.77
C GLY A 235 -20.53 8.60 -3.46
N GLN A 236 -19.56 7.89 -2.87
CA GLN A 236 -19.78 7.14 -1.65
C GLN A 236 -19.73 8.07 -0.44
N SER A 237 -20.69 7.93 0.45
CA SER A 237 -20.73 8.65 1.72
C SER A 237 -19.69 8.15 2.74
N LYS A 238 -18.70 7.35 2.34
CA LYS A 238 -17.70 6.69 3.19
C LYS A 238 -16.40 7.48 3.39
N TRP A 239 -16.26 8.66 2.78
CA TRP A 239 -15.04 9.45 2.90
C TRP A 239 -14.62 9.76 4.36
N PRO A 240 -15.53 9.95 5.34
CA PRO A 240 -15.14 10.17 6.73
C PRO A 240 -14.55 8.93 7.39
N THR A 241 -15.02 7.73 7.00
CA THR A 241 -14.44 6.46 7.45
C THR A 241 -12.97 6.37 7.02
N PHE A 242 -12.67 6.71 5.77
CA PHE A 242 -11.30 6.70 5.27
C PHE A 242 -10.45 7.82 5.88
N LEU A 243 -10.94 9.06 5.85
CA LEU A 243 -10.22 10.21 6.39
C LEU A 243 -9.93 10.01 7.88
N PHE A 244 -10.97 9.92 8.71
CA PHE A 244 -10.80 9.87 10.16
C PHE A 244 -10.30 8.52 10.65
N GLY A 245 -10.57 7.43 9.94
CA GLY A 245 -10.00 6.13 10.27
C GLY A 245 -8.48 6.12 10.11
N PHE A 246 -7.96 6.55 8.96
CA PHE A 246 -6.49 6.62 8.77
C PHE A 246 -5.84 7.73 9.60
N PHE A 247 -6.48 8.90 9.75
CA PHE A 247 -5.99 9.91 10.70
C PHE A 247 -6.04 9.41 12.15
N GLY A 248 -6.97 8.52 12.49
CA GLY A 248 -7.00 7.79 13.75
C GLY A 248 -5.74 6.94 13.92
N ILE A 249 -5.36 6.14 12.91
CA ILE A 249 -4.09 5.39 12.90
C ILE A 249 -2.88 6.32 13.03
N LEU A 250 -2.89 7.49 12.38
CA LEU A 250 -1.84 8.51 12.50
C LEU A 250 -1.67 8.96 13.95
N VAL A 251 -2.78 9.39 14.56
CA VAL A 251 -2.84 9.93 15.92
C VAL A 251 -2.45 8.86 16.94
N LEU A 252 -2.94 7.63 16.78
CA LEU A 252 -2.72 6.54 17.72
C LEU A 252 -1.31 5.94 17.59
N THR A 253 -0.72 5.91 16.38
CA THR A 253 0.50 5.12 16.13
C THR A 253 1.59 5.89 15.40
N GLN A 254 1.35 6.37 14.18
CA GLN A 254 2.41 6.80 13.26
C GLN A 254 3.14 8.05 13.78
N LEU A 255 2.39 8.99 14.36
CA LEU A 255 2.92 10.25 14.89
C LEU A 255 3.92 10.05 16.03
N HIS A 256 3.78 8.97 16.81
CA HIS A 256 4.66 8.67 17.93
C HIS A 256 6.06 8.26 17.49
N GLY A 257 6.22 7.82 16.25
CA GLY A 257 7.52 7.50 15.66
C GLY A 257 8.24 8.72 15.08
N LEU A 258 7.59 9.85 14.91
CA LEU A 258 8.22 11.02 14.31
C LEU A 258 9.02 11.81 15.37
N PRO A 259 10.21 12.35 15.00
CA PRO A 259 11.03 13.18 15.88
C PRO A 259 10.45 14.61 15.92
N VAL A 260 9.19 14.74 16.30
CA VAL A 260 8.46 16.02 16.40
C VAL A 260 8.18 16.36 17.85
N GLY A 261 8.17 17.66 18.16
CA GLY A 261 7.92 18.15 19.52
C GLY A 261 6.50 17.84 20.01
N ILE A 262 6.33 17.83 21.33
CA ILE A 262 5.05 17.53 21.97
C ILE A 262 3.93 18.50 21.54
N TRP A 263 4.27 19.76 21.30
CA TRP A 263 3.31 20.77 20.84
C TRP A 263 2.76 20.45 19.45
N THR A 264 3.62 20.04 18.51
CA THR A 264 3.18 19.57 17.19
C THR A 264 2.22 18.39 17.33
N LYS A 265 2.51 17.43 18.22
CA LYS A 265 1.62 16.29 18.47
C LYS A 265 0.26 16.74 19.03
N ARG A 266 0.27 17.60 20.04
CA ARG A 266 -0.95 18.17 20.65
C ARG A 266 -1.78 18.95 19.66
N THR A 267 -1.17 19.75 18.79
CA THR A 267 -1.87 20.47 17.73
C THR A 267 -2.53 19.51 16.75
N ILE A 268 -1.84 18.43 16.34
CA ILE A 268 -2.44 17.41 15.47
C ILE A 268 -3.60 16.70 16.17
N TYR A 269 -3.47 16.36 17.47
CA TYR A 269 -4.57 15.76 18.24
C TYR A 269 -5.77 16.69 18.34
N ALA A 270 -5.54 17.97 18.66
CA ALA A 270 -6.60 18.96 18.75
C ALA A 270 -7.29 19.17 17.39
N ALA A 271 -6.51 19.28 16.31
CA ALA A 271 -7.04 19.41 14.95
C ALA A 271 -7.87 18.18 14.55
N PHE A 272 -7.41 16.97 14.88
CA PHE A 272 -8.16 15.74 14.66
C PHE A 272 -9.49 15.73 15.42
N LEU A 273 -9.47 16.03 16.73
CA LEU A 273 -10.69 16.07 17.54
C LEU A 273 -11.68 17.13 17.06
N VAL A 274 -11.20 18.35 16.79
CA VAL A 274 -12.04 19.45 16.30
C VAL A 274 -12.65 19.09 14.94
N SER A 275 -11.87 18.53 14.01
CA SER A 275 -12.39 18.14 12.69
C SER A 275 -13.44 17.02 12.77
N VAL A 276 -13.25 16.03 13.65
CA VAL A 276 -14.28 15.01 13.95
C VAL A 276 -15.54 15.68 14.51
N MET A 277 -15.42 16.55 15.52
CA MET A 277 -16.56 17.23 16.12
C MET A 277 -17.29 18.14 15.13
N VAL A 278 -16.58 18.83 14.25
CA VAL A 278 -17.18 19.65 13.19
C VAL A 278 -17.97 18.76 12.21
N VAL A 279 -17.37 17.68 11.71
CA VAL A 279 -18.03 16.83 10.70
C VAL A 279 -19.22 16.08 11.29
N TYR A 280 -19.12 15.49 12.47
CA TYR A 280 -20.24 14.71 13.04
C TYR A 280 -21.21 15.55 13.87
N GLY A 281 -20.78 16.68 14.43
CA GLY A 281 -21.62 17.54 15.28
C GLY A 281 -22.31 18.67 14.55
N LEU A 282 -21.73 19.19 13.46
CA LEU A 282 -22.25 20.37 12.75
C LEU A 282 -22.79 20.09 11.34
N THR A 283 -22.72 18.84 10.88
CA THR A 283 -23.31 18.43 9.59
C THR A 283 -24.45 17.45 9.79
N GLU A 284 -25.24 17.25 8.74
CA GLU A 284 -26.35 16.28 8.72
C GLU A 284 -25.91 14.82 8.95
N ARG A 285 -24.61 14.54 8.96
CA ARG A 285 -24.09 13.20 9.26
C ARG A 285 -24.45 12.75 10.68
N GLY A 286 -24.45 13.68 11.64
CA GLY A 286 -24.88 13.48 13.03
C GLY A 286 -23.92 12.67 13.91
N LEU A 287 -23.97 12.94 15.22
CA LEU A 287 -23.14 12.25 16.22
C LEU A 287 -23.43 10.74 16.30
N GLY A 288 -24.62 10.31 15.87
CA GLY A 288 -24.98 8.88 15.81
C GLY A 288 -24.07 8.04 14.91
N ARG A 289 -23.31 8.65 13.98
CA ARG A 289 -22.37 7.97 13.08
C ARG A 289 -20.89 8.11 13.46
N ILE A 290 -20.59 8.70 14.63
CA ILE A 290 -19.18 8.95 15.04
C ILE A 290 -18.34 7.67 15.17
N TYR A 291 -18.98 6.51 15.33
CA TYR A 291 -18.31 5.20 15.36
C TYR A 291 -17.51 4.92 14.07
N GLU A 292 -17.81 5.58 12.95
CA GLU A 292 -17.10 5.42 11.68
C GLU A 292 -15.62 5.76 11.77
N VAL A 293 -15.24 6.65 12.71
CA VAL A 293 -13.84 7.01 13.01
C VAL A 293 -13.03 5.79 13.47
N THR A 294 -13.69 4.79 14.05
CA THR A 294 -13.02 3.61 14.63
C THR A 294 -12.84 2.45 13.66
N TYR A 295 -13.48 2.46 12.49
CA TYR A 295 -13.50 1.28 11.61
C TYR A 295 -12.10 0.84 11.15
N ILE A 296 -11.31 1.76 10.61
CA ILE A 296 -9.95 1.43 10.14
C ILE A 296 -9.05 1.03 11.33
N PRO A 297 -8.98 1.81 12.44
CA PRO A 297 -8.24 1.37 13.62
C PRO A 297 -8.63 -0.01 14.14
N LEU A 298 -9.93 -0.30 14.20
CA LEU A 298 -10.43 -1.59 14.69
C LEU A 298 -10.04 -2.74 13.76
N ILE A 299 -10.16 -2.55 12.43
CA ILE A 299 -9.76 -3.56 11.44
C ILE A 299 -8.26 -3.80 11.50
N GLU A 300 -7.45 -2.74 11.46
CA GLU A 300 -5.99 -2.89 11.44
C GLU A 300 -5.47 -3.50 12.74
N PHE A 301 -5.89 -3.00 13.91
CA PHE A 301 -5.48 -3.57 15.20
C PHE A 301 -6.02 -4.99 15.41
N GLY A 302 -7.26 -5.25 14.99
CA GLY A 302 -7.86 -6.58 15.01
C GLY A 302 -7.03 -7.57 14.19
N LEU A 303 -6.59 -7.18 12.99
CA LEU A 303 -5.74 -8.00 12.13
C LEU A 303 -4.33 -8.17 12.69
N VAL A 304 -3.73 -7.15 13.30
CA VAL A 304 -2.47 -7.28 14.04
C VAL A 304 -2.60 -8.36 15.12
N GLY A 305 -3.67 -8.28 15.93
CA GLY A 305 -3.96 -9.26 16.98
C GLY A 305 -4.20 -10.66 16.42
N ALA A 306 -4.98 -10.79 15.34
CA ALA A 306 -5.26 -12.07 14.69
C ALA A 306 -3.99 -12.74 14.13
N ILE A 307 -3.15 -11.98 13.43
CA ILE A 307 -1.87 -12.49 12.88
C ILE A 307 -0.95 -12.95 14.02
N TYR A 308 -0.86 -12.18 15.10
CA TYR A 308 -0.04 -12.55 16.25
C TYR A 308 -0.59 -13.79 16.97
N LEU A 309 -1.91 -13.90 17.13
CA LEU A 309 -2.57 -15.06 17.73
C LEU A 309 -2.32 -16.32 16.90
N ILE A 310 -2.43 -16.24 15.57
CA ILE A 310 -2.11 -17.37 14.66
C ILE A 310 -0.67 -17.81 14.87
N PHE A 311 0.28 -16.87 14.96
CA PHE A 311 1.68 -17.21 15.25
C PHE A 311 1.82 -17.95 16.60
N LEU A 312 1.16 -17.49 17.66
CA LEU A 312 1.21 -18.15 18.97
C LEU A 312 0.61 -19.55 18.94
N ILE A 313 -0.50 -19.75 18.23
CA ILE A 313 -1.12 -21.07 18.05
C ILE A 313 -0.17 -22.01 17.32
N VAL A 314 0.44 -21.57 16.21
CA VAL A 314 1.41 -22.37 15.45
C VAL A 314 2.61 -22.74 16.31
N LEU A 315 3.18 -21.77 17.05
CA LEU A 315 4.29 -22.03 17.96
C LEU A 315 3.93 -23.03 19.05
N TRP A 316 2.76 -22.87 19.66
CA TRP A 316 2.23 -23.80 20.66
C TRP A 316 2.06 -25.22 20.08
N THR A 317 1.47 -25.35 18.88
CA THR A 317 1.30 -26.65 18.22
C THR A 317 2.65 -27.31 17.95
N ILE A 318 3.62 -26.59 17.39
CA ILE A 318 4.97 -27.13 17.11
C ILE A 318 5.66 -27.57 18.41
N SER A 319 5.51 -26.82 19.50
CA SER A 319 6.10 -27.17 20.81
C SER A 319 5.53 -28.46 21.42
N ARG A 320 4.38 -28.94 20.93
CA ARG A 320 3.71 -30.16 21.40
C ARG A 320 4.01 -31.38 20.52
N VAL A 321 4.63 -31.21 19.37
CA VAL A 321 5.01 -32.34 18.50
C VAL A 321 6.21 -33.04 19.15
N PRO A 322 6.10 -34.31 19.57
CA PRO A 322 7.24 -35.04 20.10
C PRO A 322 8.31 -35.14 19.01
N ILE A 323 9.50 -34.61 19.29
CA ILE A 323 10.65 -34.78 18.41
C ILE A 323 10.99 -36.27 18.47
N LYS A 324 10.67 -37.01 17.40
CA LYS A 324 11.25 -38.35 17.20
C LYS A 324 12.74 -38.13 16.94
N THR A 325 13.55 -38.26 18.00
CA THR A 325 15.01 -38.31 17.93
C THR A 325 15.49 -39.56 17.24
#